data_AF-A0A4Q0VH49-F1
#
_entry.id   AF-A0A4Q0VH49-F1
#
_cell.length_a   1.000
_cell.length_b   1.000
_cell.length_c   1.000
_cell.angle_alpha   90.00
_cell.angle_beta   90.00
_cell.angle_gamma   90.00
#
_symmetry.space_group_name_H-M   'P 1'
#
loop_
_entity.id
_entity.type
_entity.pdbx_description
1 polymer ?
#
loop_
_entity_poly.entity_id
_entity_poly.type
_entity_poly.pdbx_seq_one_letter_code
_entity_poly.pdbx_strand_id
1 'polypeptide(L)'
;MTECGGLYMAFGDIFKTSEFKKDIASLKENISSLTQENNDLKNKANLKLSIHEMEPLKLDELIKQKKNTALEVDAKIAEKNKSLEEISKKIAESTDSLNNIRADINDLTPDLEMSSYGLYRPQYDFSTSLGYKDMLKMIRDDQKSMIKNKTAVSFNPNWLVNNSKTEGRKMNRNNIKAILRSFNNECTEAIGKTTYSNYDRIVKRIKRSFDQHNKMYRVVDIQLNYAYLDLKIKELNVAFEYRQKVEDEKETLREEREKEREEKALQREIAAKRKQVPNCKNKLATRQILLNQYFH
;
A
#
# COMPACT_ATOMS: atom_id res chain seq x y z
N MET A 1 -120.07 54.94 -76.03
CA MET A 1 -119.45 55.97 -76.88
C MET A 1 -117.94 55.82 -76.73
N THR A 2 -117.31 55.36 -77.81
CA THR A 2 -116.01 55.83 -78.35
C THR A 2 -115.25 56.84 -77.47
N GLU A 3 -113.95 56.72 -77.19
CA GLU A 3 -112.84 56.56 -78.15
C GLU A 3 -111.60 55.86 -77.55
N CYS A 4 -110.89 55.12 -78.41
CA CYS A 4 -109.54 54.62 -78.19
C CYS A 4 -108.53 55.78 -78.11
N GLY A 5 -107.70 55.81 -77.07
CA GLY A 5 -106.46 56.58 -77.00
C GLY A 5 -105.28 55.63 -76.80
N GLY A 6 -104.52 55.39 -77.86
CA GLY A 6 -103.43 54.41 -77.89
C GLY A 6 -102.26 54.74 -76.95
N LEU A 7 -101.65 53.66 -76.42
CA LEU A 7 -100.38 53.69 -75.72
C LEU A 7 -99.28 54.32 -76.60
N TYR A 8 -98.66 55.39 -76.11
CA TYR A 8 -97.33 55.81 -76.52
C TYR A 8 -96.35 55.39 -75.42
N MET A 9 -95.79 54.18 -75.54
CA MET A 9 -94.61 53.79 -74.75
C MET A 9 -93.38 54.41 -75.41
N ALA A 10 -92.74 55.34 -74.71
CA ALA A 10 -91.55 56.04 -75.17
C ALA A 10 -90.35 55.08 -75.21
N PHE A 11 -89.69 55.00 -76.37
CA PHE A 11 -88.52 54.15 -76.64
C PHE A 11 -87.24 54.51 -75.85
N GLY A 12 -87.28 55.49 -74.93
CA GLY A 12 -86.12 55.97 -74.17
C GLY A 12 -85.77 55.21 -72.88
N ASP A 13 -86.73 54.51 -72.26
CA ASP A 13 -86.51 53.81 -70.97
C ASP A 13 -85.88 52.41 -71.11
N ILE A 14 -85.91 51.84 -72.33
CA ILE A 14 -85.34 50.52 -72.63
C ILE A 14 -83.81 50.58 -72.77
N PHE A 15 -83.25 51.73 -73.16
CA PHE A 15 -81.79 51.87 -73.33
C PHE A 15 -81.06 52.04 -72.00
N LYS A 16 -81.59 52.84 -71.06
CA LYS A 16 -81.00 53.04 -69.72
C LYS A 16 -81.02 51.77 -68.86
N THR A 17 -82.08 50.97 -68.96
CA THR A 17 -82.17 49.68 -68.26
C THR A 17 -81.12 48.67 -68.74
N SER A 18 -80.70 48.74 -70.01
CA SER A 18 -79.60 47.91 -70.52
C SER A 18 -78.22 48.33 -69.99
N GLU A 19 -77.99 49.64 -69.82
CA GLU A 19 -76.75 50.19 -69.25
C GLU A 19 -76.64 49.86 -67.77
N PHE A 20 -77.69 50.11 -66.99
CA PHE A 20 -77.72 49.74 -65.56
C PHE A 20 -77.54 48.24 -65.33
N LYS A 21 -78.04 47.39 -66.24
CA LYS A 21 -77.85 45.93 -66.15
C LYS A 21 -76.40 45.52 -66.41
N LYS A 22 -75.70 46.23 -67.31
CA LYS A 22 -74.25 46.05 -67.53
C LYS A 22 -73.45 46.53 -66.31
N ASP A 23 -73.82 47.65 -65.71
CA ASP A 23 -73.15 48.17 -64.52
C ASP A 23 -73.37 47.29 -63.29
N ILE A 24 -74.57 46.74 -63.11
CA ILE A 24 -74.85 45.77 -62.04
C ILE A 24 -74.06 44.47 -62.27
N ALA A 25 -73.89 44.05 -63.52
CA ALA A 25 -73.09 42.86 -63.84
C ALA A 25 -71.60 43.11 -63.56
N SER A 26 -71.05 44.25 -63.97
CA SER A 26 -69.64 44.60 -63.73
C SER A 26 -69.36 44.84 -62.24
N LEU A 27 -70.28 45.46 -61.50
CA LEU A 27 -70.18 45.62 -60.06
C LEU A 27 -70.26 44.28 -59.32
N LYS A 28 -71.09 43.34 -59.76
CA LYS A 28 -71.13 41.98 -59.19
C LYS A 28 -69.84 41.22 -59.44
N GLU A 29 -69.27 41.36 -60.63
CA GLU A 29 -67.98 40.77 -60.98
C GLU A 29 -66.84 41.36 -60.14
N ASN A 30 -66.86 42.68 -59.92
CA ASN A 30 -65.92 43.37 -59.03
C ASN A 30 -66.10 42.98 -57.56
N ILE A 31 -67.34 42.81 -57.08
CA ILE A 31 -67.60 42.32 -55.72
C ILE A 31 -67.09 40.88 -55.59
N SER A 32 -67.33 40.04 -56.60
CA SER A 32 -66.80 38.67 -56.65
C SER A 32 -65.27 38.65 -56.58
N SER A 33 -64.58 39.45 -57.42
CA SER A 33 -63.11 39.51 -57.42
C SER A 33 -62.55 40.06 -56.11
N LEU A 34 -63.15 41.13 -55.56
CA LEU A 34 -62.75 41.70 -54.27
C LEU A 34 -63.02 40.75 -53.10
N THR A 35 -64.08 39.94 -53.13
CA THR A 35 -64.33 38.92 -52.10
C THR A 35 -63.30 37.79 -52.18
N GLN A 36 -62.92 37.39 -53.38
CA GLN A 36 -61.87 36.40 -53.60
C GLN A 36 -60.51 36.93 -53.12
N GLU A 37 -60.18 38.17 -53.47
CA GLU A 37 -58.93 38.82 -53.06
C GLU A 37 -58.88 39.02 -51.53
N ASN A 38 -59.99 39.39 -50.89
CA ASN A 38 -60.06 39.48 -49.42
C ASN A 38 -59.89 38.10 -48.75
N ASN A 39 -60.44 37.04 -49.33
CA ASN A 39 -60.23 35.69 -48.82
C ASN A 39 -58.77 35.26 -48.95
N ASP A 40 -58.12 35.58 -50.08
CA ASP A 40 -56.70 35.28 -50.30
C ASP A 40 -55.79 36.09 -49.36
N LEU A 41 -56.11 37.36 -49.13
CA LEU A 41 -55.39 38.21 -48.17
C LEU A 41 -55.58 37.69 -46.73
N LYS A 42 -56.79 37.27 -46.37
CA LYS A 42 -57.07 36.68 -45.05
C LYS A 42 -56.31 35.37 -44.84
N ASN A 43 -56.22 34.53 -45.87
CA ASN A 43 -55.44 33.29 -45.82
C ASN A 43 -53.93 33.58 -45.68
N LYS A 44 -53.40 34.55 -46.42
CA LYS A 44 -52.00 34.99 -46.30
C LYS A 44 -51.69 35.56 -44.91
N ALA A 45 -52.59 36.36 -44.35
CA ALA A 45 -52.44 36.91 -43.00
C ALA A 45 -52.42 35.82 -41.92
N ASN A 46 -53.35 34.86 -42.00
CA ASN A 46 -53.41 33.73 -41.06
C ASN A 46 -52.16 32.85 -41.15
N LEU A 47 -51.67 32.58 -42.36
CA LEU A 47 -50.43 31.81 -42.55
C LEU A 47 -49.23 32.53 -41.93
N LYS A 48 -49.14 33.85 -42.12
CA LYS A 48 -48.07 34.68 -41.54
C LYS A 48 -48.10 34.72 -40.01
N LEU A 49 -49.30 34.82 -39.41
CA LEU A 49 -49.46 34.73 -37.95
C LEU A 49 -48.98 33.38 -37.42
N SER A 50 -49.41 32.28 -38.04
CA SER A 50 -49.04 30.93 -37.61
C SER A 50 -47.53 30.66 -37.71
N ILE A 51 -46.86 31.18 -38.74
CA ILE A 51 -45.40 31.08 -38.90
C ILE A 51 -44.69 31.88 -37.79
N HIS A 52 -45.15 33.10 -37.51
CA HIS A 52 -44.56 33.95 -36.47
C HIS A 52 -44.77 33.41 -35.05
N GLU A 53 -45.83 32.64 -34.81
CA GLU A 53 -46.08 31.99 -33.52
C GLU A 53 -45.21 30.73 -33.31
N MET A 54 -44.83 30.02 -34.39
CA MET A 54 -43.97 28.83 -34.30
C MET A 54 -42.48 29.13 -34.07
N GLU A 55 -41.96 30.26 -34.54
CA GLU A 55 -40.56 30.66 -34.33
C GLU A 55 -40.15 30.88 -32.86
N PRO A 56 -40.89 31.65 -32.03
CA PRO A 56 -40.51 31.91 -30.64
C PRO A 56 -40.63 30.67 -29.75
N LEU A 57 -41.64 29.81 -29.98
CA LEU A 57 -41.82 28.57 -29.20
C LEU A 57 -40.67 27.59 -29.38
N LYS A 58 -40.16 27.43 -30.62
CA LYS A 58 -39.00 26.59 -30.90
C LYS A 58 -37.73 27.15 -30.28
N LEU A 59 -37.59 28.47 -30.24
CA LEU A 59 -36.45 29.13 -29.63
C LEU A 59 -36.44 28.98 -28.10
N ASP A 60 -37.59 29.13 -27.44
CA ASP A 60 -37.73 28.93 -26.00
C ASP A 60 -37.46 27.48 -25.57
N GLU A 61 -37.92 26.52 -26.37
CA GLU A 61 -37.64 25.11 -26.13
C GLU A 61 -36.12 24.82 -26.26
N LEU A 62 -35.46 25.40 -27.26
CA LEU A 62 -34.01 25.27 -27.44
C LEU A 62 -33.22 25.95 -26.30
N ILE A 63 -33.65 27.12 -25.84
CA ILE A 63 -33.05 27.82 -24.68
C ILE A 63 -33.19 26.96 -23.43
N LYS A 64 -34.37 26.37 -23.20
CA LYS A 64 -34.62 25.48 -22.06
C LYS A 64 -33.73 24.23 -22.12
N GLN A 65 -33.61 23.61 -23.29
CA GLN A 65 -32.70 22.47 -23.50
C GLN A 65 -31.24 22.86 -23.23
N LYS A 66 -30.77 23.99 -23.79
CA LYS A 66 -29.39 24.45 -23.59
C LYS A 66 -29.10 24.78 -22.12
N LYS A 67 -30.05 25.40 -21.41
CA LYS A 67 -29.92 25.69 -19.98
C LYS A 67 -29.83 24.41 -19.14
N ASN A 68 -30.63 23.39 -19.45
CA ASN A 68 -30.54 22.09 -18.79
C ASN A 68 -29.18 21.42 -19.05
N THR A 69 -28.69 21.45 -20.30
CA THR A 69 -27.37 20.89 -20.61
C THR A 69 -26.23 21.63 -19.92
N ALA A 70 -26.33 22.96 -19.74
CA ALA A 70 -25.35 23.74 -19.00
C ALA A 70 -25.31 23.33 -17.53
N LEU A 71 -26.48 23.19 -16.88
CA LEU A 71 -26.58 22.73 -15.50
C LEU A 71 -26.01 21.32 -15.30
N GLU A 72 -26.25 20.41 -16.24
CA GLU A 72 -25.66 19.06 -16.20
C GLU A 72 -24.14 19.07 -16.35
N VAL A 73 -23.61 19.94 -17.20
CA VAL A 73 -22.16 20.10 -17.38
C VAL A 73 -21.53 20.71 -16.12
N ASP A 74 -22.16 21.73 -15.53
CA ASP A 74 -21.68 22.36 -14.29
C ASP A 74 -21.66 21.36 -13.12
N ALA A 75 -22.69 20.51 -13.01
CA ALA A 75 -22.73 19.46 -12.00
C ALA A 75 -21.59 18.43 -12.19
N LYS A 76 -21.31 18.03 -13.44
CA LYS A 76 -20.18 17.14 -13.76
C LYS A 76 -18.83 17.78 -13.48
N ILE A 77 -18.67 19.08 -13.76
CA ILE A 77 -17.44 19.83 -13.44
C ILE A 77 -17.23 19.86 -11.93
N ALA A 78 -18.27 20.16 -11.14
CA ALA A 78 -18.19 20.16 -9.69
C ALA A 78 -17.80 18.78 -9.12
N GLU A 79 -18.39 17.71 -9.64
CA GLU A 79 -18.06 16.33 -9.25
C GLU A 79 -16.60 15.98 -9.58
N LYS A 80 -16.13 16.34 -10.79
CA LYS A 80 -14.73 16.11 -11.20
C LYS A 80 -13.74 16.91 -10.39
N ASN A 81 -14.05 18.16 -10.05
CA ASN A 81 -13.20 18.99 -9.19
C ASN A 81 -13.08 18.40 -7.78
N LYS A 82 -14.18 17.92 -7.21
CA LYS A 82 -14.15 17.23 -5.91
C LYS A 82 -13.29 15.96 -5.96
N SER A 83 -13.42 15.16 -7.03
CA SER A 83 -12.59 13.99 -7.24
C SER A 83 -11.10 14.34 -7.41
N LEU A 84 -10.78 15.44 -8.10
CA LEU A 84 -9.42 15.95 -8.24
C LEU A 84 -8.81 16.36 -6.89
N GLU A 85 -9.57 17.06 -6.05
CA GLU A 85 -9.13 17.44 -4.70
C GLU A 85 -8.83 16.21 -3.85
N GLU A 86 -9.71 15.21 -3.85
CA GLU A 86 -9.49 13.95 -3.13
C GLU A 86 -8.25 13.20 -3.61
N ILE A 87 -8.04 13.16 -4.94
CA ILE A 87 -6.84 12.54 -5.52
C ILE A 87 -5.59 13.33 -5.15
N SER A 88 -5.62 14.67 -5.22
CA SER A 88 -4.47 15.51 -4.84
C SER A 88 -4.09 15.33 -3.38
N LYS A 89 -5.08 15.18 -2.49
CA LYS A 89 -4.85 14.92 -1.07
C LYS A 89 -4.17 13.57 -0.85
N LYS A 90 -4.65 12.52 -1.53
CA LYS A 90 -4.02 11.18 -1.48
C LYS A 90 -2.61 11.18 -2.03
N ILE A 91 -2.35 11.96 -3.09
CA ILE A 91 -0.99 12.14 -3.63
C ILE A 91 -0.10 12.80 -2.58
N ALA A 92 -0.54 13.88 -1.94
CA ALA A 92 0.22 14.57 -0.89
C ALA A 92 0.56 13.63 0.28
N GLU A 93 -0.43 12.91 0.80
CA GLU A 93 -0.23 11.92 1.89
C GLU A 93 0.75 10.81 1.49
N SER A 94 0.66 10.34 0.24
CA SER A 94 1.56 9.33 -0.30
C SER A 94 2.98 9.88 -0.50
N THR A 95 3.14 11.12 -0.95
CA THR A 95 4.45 11.75 -1.10
C THR A 95 5.12 12.00 0.24
N ASP A 96 4.39 12.40 1.27
CA ASP A 96 4.92 12.57 2.62
C ASP A 96 5.38 11.22 3.18
N SER A 97 4.58 10.18 3.00
CA SER A 97 4.95 8.81 3.38
C SER A 97 6.22 8.34 2.66
N LEU A 98 6.35 8.61 1.36
CA LEU A 98 7.56 8.28 0.59
C LEU A 98 8.78 9.05 1.07
N ASN A 99 8.62 10.32 1.45
CA ASN A 99 9.73 11.13 1.96
C ASN A 99 10.21 10.62 3.32
N ASN A 100 9.30 10.22 4.21
CA ASN A 100 9.65 9.61 5.50
C ASN A 100 10.40 8.28 5.29
N ILE A 101 9.89 7.40 4.43
CA ILE A 101 10.57 6.12 4.11
C ILE A 101 11.95 6.37 3.51
N ARG A 102 12.11 7.40 2.67
CA ARG A 102 13.42 7.77 2.10
C ARG A 102 14.40 8.27 3.16
N ALA A 103 13.92 9.05 4.13
CA ALA A 103 14.74 9.49 5.25
C ALA A 103 15.24 8.28 6.07
N ASP A 104 14.34 7.35 6.40
CA ASP A 104 14.70 6.12 7.12
C ASP A 104 15.72 5.27 6.34
N ILE A 105 15.58 5.18 5.01
CA ILE A 105 16.54 4.46 4.16
C ILE A 105 17.91 5.14 4.20
N ASN A 106 17.98 6.47 4.10
CA ASN A 106 19.24 7.22 4.15
C ASN A 106 19.98 6.97 5.48
N ASP A 107 19.27 6.96 6.61
CA ASP A 107 19.86 6.66 7.92
C ASP A 107 20.36 5.20 8.03
N LEU A 108 19.72 4.26 7.33
CA LEU A 108 20.13 2.85 7.28
C LEU A 108 21.26 2.57 6.26
N THR A 109 21.58 3.52 5.38
CA THR A 109 22.55 3.32 4.29
C THR A 109 24.00 3.13 4.81
N PRO A 110 24.49 3.92 5.79
CA PRO A 110 25.80 3.72 6.39
C PRO A 110 25.95 2.35 7.06
N ASP A 111 24.89 1.85 7.69
CA ASP A 111 24.86 0.51 8.30
C ASP A 111 24.96 -0.59 7.22
N LEU A 112 24.33 -0.37 6.06
CA LEU A 112 24.40 -1.28 4.91
C LEU A 112 25.79 -1.29 4.26
N GLU A 113 26.42 -0.12 4.16
CA GLU A 113 27.81 0.02 3.69
C GLU A 113 28.77 -0.72 4.63
N MET A 114 28.62 -0.54 5.94
CA MET A 114 29.41 -1.26 6.95
C MET A 114 29.25 -2.78 6.81
N SER A 115 28.02 -3.26 6.61
CA SER A 115 27.74 -4.67 6.31
C SER A 115 28.38 -5.13 4.99
N SER A 116 28.51 -4.27 3.98
CA SER A 116 29.17 -4.59 2.70
C SER A 116 30.67 -4.84 2.85
N TYR A 117 31.30 -4.22 3.85
CA TYR A 117 32.69 -4.52 4.26
C TYR A 117 32.82 -5.78 5.13
N GLY A 118 31.72 -6.52 5.34
CA GLY A 118 31.70 -7.71 6.17
C GLY A 118 31.74 -7.40 7.67
N LEU A 119 31.39 -6.18 8.08
CA LEU A 119 31.26 -5.78 9.48
C LEU A 119 29.82 -6.03 9.97
N TYR A 120 29.61 -7.09 10.77
CA TYR A 120 28.31 -7.38 11.36
C TYR A 120 28.00 -6.40 12.49
N ARG A 121 26.85 -5.73 12.42
CA ARG A 121 26.35 -4.86 13.48
C ARG A 121 25.41 -5.65 14.41
N PRO A 122 25.71 -5.78 15.71
CA PRO A 122 24.79 -6.35 16.68
C PRO A 122 23.46 -5.58 16.70
N GLN A 123 22.35 -6.29 16.64
CA GLN A 123 21.00 -5.73 16.72
C GLN A 123 20.50 -5.61 18.16
N TYR A 124 21.05 -6.42 19.07
CA TYR A 124 20.71 -6.40 20.48
C TYR A 124 21.96 -6.21 21.33
N ASP A 125 21.82 -5.40 22.39
CA ASP A 125 22.86 -5.19 23.40
C ASP A 125 22.29 -5.60 24.77
N PHE A 126 22.14 -6.91 24.99
CA PHE A 126 21.73 -7.40 26.31
C PHE A 126 22.95 -7.49 27.23
N SER A 127 22.79 -7.01 28.46
CA SER A 127 23.85 -7.00 29.48
C SER A 127 24.37 -8.41 29.81
N THR A 128 23.50 -9.42 29.73
CA THR A 128 23.80 -10.81 30.10
C THR A 128 23.30 -11.79 29.04
N SER A 129 23.98 -12.93 28.93
CA SER A 129 23.56 -14.07 28.09
C SER A 129 22.12 -14.57 28.40
N LEU A 130 21.60 -14.31 29.60
CA LEU A 130 20.21 -14.64 29.96
C LEU A 130 19.17 -13.88 29.13
N GLY A 131 19.40 -12.58 28.85
CA GLY A 131 18.47 -11.76 28.07
C GLY A 131 18.27 -12.29 26.64
N TYR A 132 19.36 -12.72 26.00
CA TYR A 132 19.31 -13.37 24.69
C TYR A 132 18.52 -14.69 24.72
N LYS A 133 18.65 -15.49 25.79
CA LYS A 133 17.92 -16.75 25.94
C LYS A 133 16.42 -16.52 26.07
N ASP A 134 16.01 -15.50 26.81
CA ASP A 134 14.61 -15.12 26.95
C ASP A 134 14.05 -14.57 25.63
N MET A 135 14.81 -13.74 24.91
CA MET A 135 14.43 -13.26 23.59
C MET A 135 14.28 -14.42 22.57
N LEU A 136 15.20 -15.38 22.56
CA LEU A 136 15.07 -16.60 21.74
C LEU A 136 13.81 -17.40 22.10
N LYS A 137 13.47 -17.48 23.39
CA LYS A 137 12.25 -18.15 23.83
C LYS A 137 11.01 -17.42 23.31
N MET A 138 10.95 -16.10 23.44
CA MET A 138 9.84 -15.29 22.93
C MET A 138 9.65 -15.49 21.42
N ILE A 139 10.73 -15.38 20.63
CA ILE A 139 10.67 -15.59 19.18
C ILE A 139 10.16 -17.00 18.84
N ARG A 140 10.63 -18.04 19.56
CA ARG A 140 10.18 -19.41 19.34
C ARG A 140 8.71 -19.62 19.73
N ASP A 141 8.24 -18.92 20.75
CA ASP A 141 6.84 -18.97 21.17
C ASP A 141 5.93 -18.24 20.16
N ASP A 142 6.39 -17.13 19.56
CA ASP A 142 5.71 -16.46 18.44
C ASP A 142 5.60 -17.38 17.22
N GLN A 143 6.70 -18.07 16.86
CA GLN A 143 6.69 -19.06 15.78
C GLN A 143 5.69 -20.20 16.07
N LYS A 144 5.66 -20.73 17.30
CA LYS A 144 4.68 -21.76 17.71
C LYS A 144 3.25 -21.22 17.61
N SER A 145 3.03 -19.98 18.03
CA SER A 145 1.72 -19.30 17.95
C SER A 145 1.25 -19.19 16.50
N MET A 146 2.13 -18.77 15.57
CA MET A 146 1.81 -18.70 14.14
C MET A 146 1.46 -20.07 13.55
N ILE A 147 2.16 -21.14 13.95
CA ILE A 147 1.84 -22.50 13.51
C ILE A 147 0.49 -22.96 14.07
N LYS A 148 0.23 -22.73 15.36
CA LYS A 148 -1.02 -23.11 16.03
C LYS A 148 -2.22 -22.40 15.43
N ASN A 149 -2.08 -21.10 15.15
CA ASN A 149 -3.11 -20.25 14.56
C ASN A 149 -3.21 -20.42 13.04
N LYS A 150 -2.35 -21.25 12.42
CA LYS A 150 -2.27 -21.48 10.98
C LYS A 150 -2.02 -20.21 10.16
N THR A 151 -1.34 -19.23 10.74
CA THR A 151 -0.95 -17.97 10.07
C THR A 151 0.48 -18.01 9.55
N ALA A 152 1.25 -19.07 9.86
CA ALA A 152 2.58 -19.29 9.27
C ALA A 152 2.54 -19.58 7.76
N VAL A 153 1.38 -20.05 7.26
CA VAL A 153 1.21 -20.53 5.88
C VAL A 153 -0.15 -20.06 5.37
N SER A 154 -0.19 -19.51 4.16
CA SER A 154 -1.41 -19.26 3.40
C SER A 154 -1.79 -20.51 2.60
N PHE A 155 -3.08 -20.87 2.61
CA PHE A 155 -3.59 -22.02 1.86
C PHE A 155 -5.06 -21.86 1.49
N ASN A 156 -5.51 -22.55 0.43
CA ASN A 156 -6.90 -22.57 0.02
C ASN A 156 -7.75 -23.57 0.85
N PRO A 157 -8.70 -23.12 1.69
CA PRO A 157 -9.51 -24.02 2.53
C PRO A 157 -10.57 -24.82 1.75
N ASN A 158 -10.86 -24.42 0.51
CA ASN A 158 -11.88 -25.01 -0.36
C ASN A 158 -11.30 -25.97 -1.41
N TRP A 159 -10.03 -26.35 -1.27
CA TRP A 159 -9.38 -27.32 -2.14
C TRP A 159 -10.15 -28.64 -2.18
N LEU A 160 -10.40 -29.15 -3.39
CA LEU A 160 -11.11 -30.40 -3.62
C LEU A 160 -10.12 -31.45 -4.11
N VAL A 161 -10.17 -32.64 -3.52
CA VAL A 161 -9.44 -33.81 -4.00
C VAL A 161 -10.49 -34.88 -4.29
N ASN A 162 -10.55 -35.37 -5.53
CA ASN A 162 -11.56 -36.33 -5.97
C ASN A 162 -13.00 -35.88 -5.63
N ASN A 163 -13.32 -34.60 -5.87
CA ASN A 163 -14.60 -33.97 -5.49
C ASN A 163 -14.94 -33.98 -3.98
N SER A 164 -13.99 -34.32 -3.11
CA SER A 164 -14.17 -34.34 -1.66
C SER A 164 -13.43 -33.18 -0.97
N LYS A 165 -14.20 -32.34 -0.26
CA LYS A 165 -13.65 -31.29 0.62
C LYS A 165 -12.90 -31.89 1.82
N THR A 166 -13.34 -33.05 2.30
CA THR A 166 -12.73 -33.71 3.46
C THR A 166 -11.33 -34.22 3.13
N GLU A 167 -11.17 -34.87 1.96
CA GLU A 167 -9.87 -35.30 1.46
C GLU A 167 -8.96 -34.10 1.16
N GLY A 168 -9.50 -33.01 0.58
CA GLY A 168 -8.74 -31.78 0.37
C GLY A 168 -8.22 -31.16 1.67
N ARG A 169 -9.05 -31.08 2.73
CA ARG A 169 -8.61 -30.63 4.06
C ARG A 169 -7.51 -31.51 4.65
N LYS A 170 -7.61 -32.83 4.46
CA LYS A 170 -6.60 -33.80 4.93
C LYS A 170 -5.28 -33.62 4.18
N MET A 171 -5.33 -33.48 2.84
CA MET A 171 -4.17 -33.21 2.00
C MET A 171 -3.49 -31.89 2.40
N ASN A 172 -4.24 -30.80 2.56
CA ASN A 172 -3.70 -29.52 3.00
C ASN A 172 -3.02 -29.63 4.37
N ARG A 173 -3.64 -30.31 5.34
CA ARG A 173 -3.04 -30.52 6.67
C ARG A 173 -1.70 -31.26 6.57
N ASN A 174 -1.61 -32.29 5.74
CA ASN A 174 -0.38 -33.07 5.56
C ASN A 174 0.71 -32.24 4.88
N ASN A 175 0.35 -31.51 3.82
CA ASN A 175 1.28 -30.64 3.09
C ASN A 175 1.79 -29.48 3.94
N ILE A 176 0.90 -28.81 4.69
CA ILE A 176 1.28 -27.74 5.64
C ILE A 176 2.25 -28.29 6.70
N LYS A 177 2.01 -29.50 7.23
CA LYS A 177 2.92 -30.12 8.19
C LYS A 177 4.27 -30.45 7.54
N ALA A 178 4.28 -30.93 6.29
CA ALA A 178 5.49 -31.30 5.56
C ALA A 178 6.36 -30.08 5.24
N ILE A 179 5.79 -29.03 4.64
CA ILE A 179 6.50 -27.79 4.29
C ILE A 179 7.10 -27.13 5.54
N LEU A 180 6.32 -27.02 6.63
CA LEU A 180 6.80 -26.42 7.88
C LEU A 180 7.92 -27.25 8.52
N ARG A 181 7.79 -28.58 8.54
CA ARG A 181 8.83 -29.45 9.09
C ARG A 181 10.14 -29.35 8.28
N SER A 182 10.04 -29.39 6.96
CA SER A 182 11.19 -29.31 6.07
C SER A 182 11.91 -27.97 6.24
N PHE A 183 11.17 -26.87 6.12
CA PHE A 183 11.72 -25.52 6.27
C PHE A 183 12.30 -25.27 7.66
N ASN A 184 11.64 -25.72 8.73
CA ASN A 184 12.16 -25.57 10.09
C ASN A 184 13.44 -26.36 10.32
N ASN A 185 13.55 -27.57 9.76
CA ASN A 185 14.77 -28.38 9.88
C ASN A 185 15.94 -27.70 9.17
N GLU A 186 15.72 -27.20 7.95
CA GLU A 186 16.76 -26.47 7.20
C GLU A 186 17.19 -25.18 7.92
N CYS A 187 16.24 -24.42 8.48
CA CYS A 187 16.55 -23.26 9.29
C CYS A 187 17.36 -23.62 10.54
N THR A 188 16.95 -24.65 11.27
CA THR A 188 17.64 -25.09 12.51
C THR A 188 19.08 -25.50 12.20
N GLU A 189 19.28 -26.25 11.11
CA GLU A 189 20.62 -26.66 10.67
C GLU A 189 21.48 -25.46 10.25
N ALA A 190 20.90 -24.51 9.51
CA ALA A 190 21.59 -23.32 9.03
C ALA A 190 21.98 -22.38 10.19
N ILE A 191 21.05 -22.12 11.12
CA ILE A 191 21.27 -21.32 12.32
C ILE A 191 22.34 -21.97 13.21
N GLY A 192 22.34 -23.30 13.34
CA GLY A 192 23.32 -24.03 14.14
C GLY A 192 24.77 -23.86 13.64
N LYS A 193 24.97 -23.71 12.33
CA LYS A 193 26.29 -23.60 11.68
C LYS A 193 26.76 -22.16 11.42
N THR A 194 26.06 -21.16 11.96
CA THR A 194 26.37 -19.75 11.67
C THR A 194 27.62 -19.31 12.40
N THR A 195 28.50 -18.64 11.66
CA THR A 195 29.72 -17.96 12.11
C THR A 195 29.75 -16.56 11.53
N TYR A 196 30.64 -15.70 12.03
CA TYR A 196 30.78 -14.33 11.54
C TYR A 196 31.02 -14.28 10.02
N SER A 197 31.95 -15.10 9.53
CA SER A 197 32.32 -15.18 8.12
C SER A 197 31.22 -15.69 7.18
N ASN A 198 30.20 -16.37 7.72
CA ASN A 198 29.18 -17.02 6.91
C ASN A 198 27.76 -16.50 7.18
N TYR A 199 27.59 -15.51 8.06
CA TYR A 199 26.28 -14.99 8.46
C TYR A 199 25.42 -14.61 7.25
N ASP A 200 25.94 -13.78 6.33
CA ASP A 200 25.22 -13.38 5.12
C ASP A 200 24.88 -14.55 4.20
N ARG A 201 25.78 -15.55 4.15
CA ARG A 201 25.55 -16.77 3.38
C ARG A 201 24.41 -17.59 3.98
N ILE A 202 24.32 -17.66 5.31
CA ILE A 202 23.24 -18.34 6.02
C ILE A 202 21.91 -17.59 5.84
N VAL A 203 21.89 -16.26 5.95
CA VAL A 203 20.69 -15.44 5.64
C VAL A 203 20.18 -15.73 4.23
N LYS A 204 21.09 -15.70 3.23
CA LYS A 204 20.75 -16.04 1.84
C LYS A 204 20.27 -17.48 1.69
N ARG A 205 20.85 -18.44 2.44
CA ARG A 205 20.41 -19.85 2.44
C ARG A 205 18.98 -20.00 2.96
N ILE A 206 18.62 -19.33 4.06
CA ILE A 206 17.25 -19.35 4.62
C ILE A 206 16.25 -18.75 3.62
N LYS A 207 16.56 -17.59 3.04
CA LYS A 207 15.70 -16.94 2.03
C LYS A 207 15.50 -17.84 0.80
N ARG A 208 16.56 -18.43 0.26
CA ARG A 208 16.48 -19.37 -0.86
C ARG A 208 15.65 -20.61 -0.53
N SER A 209 15.80 -21.16 0.68
CA SER A 209 14.98 -22.28 1.15
C SER A 209 13.50 -21.91 1.17
N PHE A 210 13.15 -20.74 1.72
CA PHE A 210 11.78 -20.23 1.71
C PHE A 210 11.20 -20.13 0.30
N ASP A 211 11.94 -19.51 -0.63
CA ASP A 211 11.52 -19.37 -2.02
C ASP A 211 11.35 -20.72 -2.72
N GLN A 212 12.25 -21.67 -2.47
CA GLN A 212 12.20 -23.01 -3.02
C GLN A 212 10.97 -23.79 -2.54
N HIS A 213 10.66 -23.73 -1.24
CA HIS A 213 9.46 -24.33 -0.67
C HIS A 213 8.20 -23.70 -1.29
N ASN A 214 8.12 -22.36 -1.36
CA ASN A 214 6.97 -21.68 -1.97
C ASN A 214 6.81 -22.01 -3.46
N LYS A 215 7.91 -22.21 -4.19
CA LYS A 215 7.88 -22.67 -5.59
C LYS A 215 7.34 -24.09 -5.72
N MET A 216 7.79 -25.02 -4.87
CA MET A 216 7.36 -26.43 -4.91
C MET A 216 5.87 -26.59 -4.57
N TYR A 217 5.38 -25.85 -3.59
CA TYR A 217 4.00 -25.98 -3.10
C TYR A 217 3.00 -25.08 -3.85
N ARG A 218 3.44 -24.33 -4.87
CA ARG A 218 2.58 -23.50 -5.72
C ARG A 218 1.43 -24.29 -6.37
N VAL A 219 1.68 -25.53 -6.78
CA VAL A 219 0.68 -26.39 -7.45
C VAL A 219 -0.50 -26.73 -6.52
N VAL A 220 -0.24 -26.83 -5.21
CA VAL A 220 -1.25 -27.15 -4.21
C VAL A 220 -1.77 -25.91 -3.47
N ASP A 221 -1.45 -24.72 -3.98
CA ASP A 221 -1.86 -23.42 -3.43
C ASP A 221 -1.56 -23.27 -1.93
N ILE A 222 -0.32 -23.62 -1.56
CA ILE A 222 0.22 -23.50 -0.20
C ILE A 222 1.49 -22.64 -0.25
N GLN A 223 1.56 -21.61 0.58
CA GLN A 223 2.68 -20.66 0.61
C GLN A 223 3.05 -20.30 2.05
N LEU A 224 4.33 -20.39 2.40
CA LEU A 224 4.86 -19.83 3.64
C LEU A 224 4.73 -18.31 3.61
N ASN A 225 4.31 -17.73 4.74
CA ASN A 225 4.15 -16.28 4.86
C ASN A 225 5.48 -15.59 5.20
N TYR A 226 5.69 -14.40 4.64
CA TYR A 226 6.89 -13.59 4.90
C TYR A 226 7.08 -13.27 6.39
N ALA A 227 6.01 -13.03 7.14
CA ALA A 227 6.09 -12.82 8.59
C ALA A 227 6.75 -14.01 9.33
N TYR A 228 6.57 -15.24 8.83
CA TYR A 228 7.22 -16.42 9.40
C TYR A 228 8.71 -16.50 9.02
N LEU A 229 9.07 -16.11 7.80
CA LEU A 229 10.46 -15.94 7.38
C LEU A 229 11.17 -14.90 8.26
N ASP A 230 10.54 -13.76 8.53
CA ASP A 230 11.12 -12.70 9.34
C ASP A 230 11.40 -13.18 10.77
N LEU A 231 10.51 -13.97 11.37
CA LEU A 231 10.78 -14.60 12.67
C LEU A 231 11.97 -15.58 12.63
N LYS A 232 12.19 -16.28 11.51
CA LYS A 232 13.37 -17.15 11.34
C LYS A 232 14.66 -16.37 11.18
N ILE A 233 14.63 -15.23 10.50
CA ILE A 233 15.78 -14.31 10.42
C ILE A 233 16.06 -13.67 11.79
N LYS A 234 15.02 -13.25 12.53
CA LYS A 234 15.20 -12.76 13.90
C LYS A 234 15.81 -13.84 14.82
N GLU A 235 15.35 -15.08 14.73
CA GLU A 235 15.93 -16.21 15.47
C GLU A 235 17.42 -16.39 15.14
N LEU A 236 17.80 -16.29 13.87
CA LEU A 236 19.21 -16.34 13.43
C LEU A 236 20.05 -15.24 14.09
N ASN A 237 19.55 -14.00 14.11
CA ASN A 237 20.27 -12.84 14.65
C ASN A 237 20.53 -13.00 16.15
N VAL A 238 19.48 -13.26 16.92
CA VAL A 238 19.60 -13.42 18.36
C VAL A 238 20.45 -14.66 18.70
N ALA A 239 20.35 -15.75 17.94
CA ALA A 239 21.18 -16.93 18.16
C ALA A 239 22.66 -16.70 17.83
N PHE A 240 22.96 -15.86 16.85
CA PHE A 240 24.31 -15.45 16.52
C PHE A 240 24.91 -14.61 17.66
N GLU A 241 24.22 -13.55 18.08
CA GLU A 241 24.67 -12.66 19.16
C GLU A 241 24.77 -13.39 20.51
N TYR A 242 23.84 -14.30 20.81
CA TYR A 242 23.92 -15.14 21.99
C TYR A 242 25.22 -15.95 22.05
N ARG A 243 25.60 -16.59 20.94
CA ARG A 243 26.85 -17.37 20.89
C ARG A 243 28.08 -16.50 21.07
N GLN A 244 28.07 -15.31 20.49
CA GLN A 244 29.14 -14.34 20.69
C GLN A 244 29.27 -13.98 22.16
N LYS A 245 28.17 -13.58 22.80
CA LYS A 245 28.15 -13.20 24.21
C LYS A 245 28.63 -14.34 25.13
N VAL A 246 28.24 -15.57 24.84
CA VAL A 246 28.68 -16.75 25.61
C VAL A 246 30.18 -17.03 25.45
N GLU A 247 30.75 -16.80 24.26
CA GLU A 247 32.20 -16.96 24.08
C GLU A 247 32.96 -15.82 24.76
N ASP A 248 32.48 -14.58 24.65
CA ASP A 248 33.04 -13.41 25.35
C ASP A 248 33.06 -13.62 26.87
N GLU A 249 31.91 -14.03 27.47
CA GLU A 249 31.79 -14.33 28.91
C GLU A 249 32.74 -15.46 29.36
N LYS A 250 33.08 -16.37 28.45
CA LYS A 250 33.99 -17.49 28.71
C LYS A 250 35.45 -17.08 28.59
N GLU A 251 35.78 -16.15 27.68
CA GLU A 251 37.12 -15.56 27.58
C GLU A 251 37.43 -14.66 28.77
N THR A 252 36.51 -13.77 29.18
CA THR A 252 36.70 -12.92 30.36
C THR A 252 36.94 -13.76 31.62
N LEU A 253 36.19 -14.85 31.80
CA LEU A 253 36.37 -15.75 32.93
C LEU A 253 37.73 -16.49 32.90
N ARG A 254 38.27 -16.77 31.71
CA ARG A 254 39.62 -17.35 31.57
C ARG A 254 40.69 -16.34 31.97
N GLU A 255 40.58 -15.11 31.49
CA GLU A 255 41.51 -14.02 31.83
C GLU A 255 41.51 -13.71 33.32
N GLU A 256 40.33 -13.64 33.96
CA GLU A 256 40.22 -13.43 35.41
C GLU A 256 40.91 -14.53 36.21
N ARG A 257 40.74 -15.80 35.80
CA ARG A 257 41.41 -16.94 36.44
C ARG A 257 42.92 -16.94 36.24
N GLU A 258 43.40 -16.44 35.11
CA GLU A 258 44.83 -16.30 34.85
C GLU A 258 45.44 -15.18 35.70
N LYS A 259 44.80 -14.01 35.73
CA LYS A 259 45.18 -12.88 36.61
C LYS A 259 45.21 -13.30 38.08
N GLU A 260 44.21 -14.04 38.55
CA GLU A 260 44.20 -14.58 39.92
C GLU A 260 45.37 -15.53 40.21
N ARG A 261 45.78 -16.34 39.23
CA ARG A 261 46.91 -17.27 39.39
C ARG A 261 48.22 -16.52 39.47
N GLU A 262 48.42 -15.54 38.60
CA GLU A 262 49.60 -14.67 38.61
C GLU A 262 49.70 -13.87 39.92
N GLU A 263 48.59 -13.29 40.37
CA GLU A 263 48.56 -12.54 41.62
C GLU A 263 48.88 -13.44 42.83
N LYS A 264 48.29 -14.66 42.88
CA LYS A 264 48.60 -15.65 43.92
C LYS A 264 50.07 -16.09 43.87
N ALA A 265 50.65 -16.24 42.68
CA ALA A 265 52.07 -16.58 42.53
C ALA A 265 52.98 -15.44 43.01
N LEU A 266 52.67 -14.19 42.63
CA LEU A 266 53.39 -13.00 43.06
C LEU A 266 53.31 -12.82 44.59
N GLN A 267 52.13 -13.00 45.18
CA GLN A 267 51.95 -12.94 46.64
C GLN A 267 52.78 -14.01 47.36
N ARG A 268 52.87 -15.23 46.81
CA ARG A 268 53.73 -16.29 47.36
C ARG A 268 55.21 -15.93 47.27
N GLU A 269 55.66 -15.33 46.16
CA GLU A 269 57.04 -14.90 46.00
C GLU A 269 57.39 -13.76 46.96
N ILE A 270 56.51 -12.77 47.11
CA ILE A 270 56.65 -11.68 48.08
C ILE A 270 56.72 -12.26 49.50
N ALA A 271 55.84 -13.19 49.85
CA ALA A 271 55.84 -13.83 51.17
C ALA A 271 57.13 -14.63 51.42
N ALA A 272 57.63 -15.37 50.42
CA ALA A 272 58.89 -16.10 50.51
C ALA A 272 60.08 -15.16 50.72
N LYS A 273 60.18 -14.08 49.92
CA LYS A 273 61.20 -13.04 50.07
C LYS A 273 61.11 -12.36 51.44
N ARG A 274 59.91 -12.01 51.91
CA ARG A 274 59.69 -11.43 53.26
C ARG A 274 60.14 -12.36 54.39
N LYS A 275 59.99 -13.69 54.25
CA LYS A 275 60.50 -14.66 55.23
C LYS A 275 62.03 -14.79 55.22
N GLN A 276 62.68 -14.60 54.07
CA GLN A 276 64.14 -14.68 53.96
C GLN A 276 64.85 -13.47 54.59
N VAL A 277 64.26 -12.27 54.50
CA VAL A 277 64.84 -11.04 55.06
C VAL A 277 65.22 -11.15 56.56
N PRO A 278 64.34 -11.57 57.49
CA PRO A 278 64.71 -11.70 58.90
C PRO A 278 65.74 -12.82 59.14
N ASN A 279 65.70 -13.91 58.38
CA ASN A 279 66.69 -14.99 58.50
C ASN A 279 68.09 -14.51 58.07
N CYS A 280 68.19 -13.75 56.98
CA CYS A 280 69.43 -13.09 56.57
C CYS A 280 69.93 -12.09 57.63
N LYS A 281 69.05 -11.22 58.16
CA LYS A 281 69.42 -10.29 59.23
C LYS A 281 69.94 -10.99 60.48
N ASN A 282 69.29 -12.07 60.91
CA ASN A 282 69.74 -12.87 62.05
C ASN A 282 71.11 -13.51 61.79
N LYS A 283 71.32 -14.15 60.63
CA LYS A 283 72.63 -14.73 60.28
C LYS A 283 73.75 -13.68 60.26
N LEU A 284 73.49 -12.49 59.73
CA LEU A 284 74.44 -11.37 59.72
C LEU A 284 74.76 -10.90 61.15
N ALA A 285 73.75 -10.76 62.01
CA ALA A 285 73.94 -10.41 63.42
C ALA A 285 74.77 -11.47 64.16
N THR A 286 74.49 -12.77 63.97
CA THR A 286 75.27 -13.86 64.58
C THR A 286 76.72 -13.84 64.11
N ARG A 287 76.96 -13.62 62.81
CA ARG A 287 78.31 -13.54 62.24
C ARG A 287 79.10 -12.34 62.78
N GLN A 288 78.44 -11.20 62.98
CA GLN A 288 79.05 -10.02 63.60
C GLN A 288 79.44 -10.26 65.06
N ILE A 289 78.58 -10.94 65.82
CA ILE A 289 78.88 -11.33 67.22
C ILE A 289 80.10 -12.25 67.28
N LEU A 290 80.15 -13.26 66.40
CA LEU A 290 81.29 -14.19 66.32
C LEU A 290 82.59 -13.45 65.93
N LEU A 291 82.54 -12.57 64.92
CA LEU A 291 83.69 -11.75 64.54
C LEU A 291 84.20 -10.91 65.71
N ASN A 292 83.31 -10.28 66.47
CA ASN A 292 83.71 -9.49 67.64
C ASN A 292 84.31 -10.34 68.77
N GLN A 293 83.98 -11.65 68.86
CA GLN A 293 84.61 -12.58 69.80
C GLN A 293 86.00 -13.07 69.38
N TYR A 294 86.32 -13.08 68.08
CA TYR A 294 87.63 -13.52 67.56
C TYR A 294 88.68 -12.40 67.50
N PHE A 295 88.25 -11.14 67.58
CA PHE A 295 89.12 -9.95 67.52
C PHE A 295 89.32 -9.26 68.89
N HIS A 296 88.92 -9.91 69.98
CA HIS A 296 89.24 -9.57 71.37
C HIS A 296 90.00 -10.72 72.04
#